data_AF-A0A9W7LF30-F1
#
_entry.id   AF-A0A9W7LF30-F1
#
_cell.length_a   1.000
_cell.length_b   1.000
_cell.length_c   1.000
_cell.angle_alpha   90.00
_cell.angle_beta   90.00
_cell.angle_gamma   90.00
#
_symmetry.space_group_name_H-M   'P 1'
#
loop_
_entity.id
_entity.type
_entity.pdbx_description
1 polymer ?
#
loop_
_entity_poly.entity_id
_entity_poly.type
_entity_poly.pdbx_seq_one_letter_code
_entity_poly.pdbx_strand_id
1 'polypeptide(L)'
;MVYRVNKLLSLSSRKNVSGPSVSDDDEEARDVLNEVTWDVVSTFLPIGGAGGRGNVPKSVLLIASLVRVYLGGSNTNTPNPTKELELGGRILDVGCGDGLMYDLLGPGPEGWYEGLDVSTGMLSRARLGRDDGVWGVGKIQDYEGEGGRDVVLFNGSWQYIGEDDRGRVMGKCKELLGRGGKLVISHYNGRGFVEEEKAKNPGVVRGLMPTRGEIEEEGREEWEGWKVREWKDEEKVFWVVLERDDVARQLSGSQHPSPTSYYSRNLYALPIPKSFNPPPGHFSRGKLQDGDKCCLPPAYWKAIQANDVEVPWVVRISRIDDEKDVYREGGMELRTMKRVNKPVVIKGPRDMVGERDSVLGSPLDFRSGSQYVYLPSWMFRALSLRPGSCVRVDLVRGPVRKGGLVKLRPLTFKHRDAEGDDGIETGRGEDFLKIQDHQSVLETELKHYSTITPGAVIGFVYNGRRYHFEVMETWTGGGREGGGNRKSKEGVRAMDADVRVEFTRVKTV
;
A
#
# COMPACT_ATOMS: atom_id res chain seq x y z
N MET A 1 -13.24 18.63 28.09
CA MET A 1 -12.30 19.72 27.77
C MET A 1 -12.94 20.74 26.83
N VAL A 2 -13.58 20.31 25.73
CA VAL A 2 -14.39 21.13 24.80
C VAL A 2 -15.54 21.90 25.46
N TYR A 3 -16.18 21.36 26.51
CA TYR A 3 -17.23 22.07 27.27
C TYR A 3 -16.75 23.39 27.90
N ARG A 4 -15.43 23.56 28.10
CA ARG A 4 -14.84 24.84 28.56
C ARG A 4 -14.50 25.77 27.39
N VAL A 5 -14.16 25.25 26.21
CA VAL A 5 -13.86 26.03 24.99
C VAL A 5 -15.12 26.68 24.44
N ASN A 6 -16.23 25.95 24.35
CA ASN A 6 -17.52 26.51 23.94
C ASN A 6 -18.09 27.47 25.01
N LYS A 7 -17.75 27.25 26.29
CA LYS A 7 -18.04 28.22 27.36
C LYS A 7 -17.18 29.48 27.24
N LEU A 8 -15.94 29.39 26.76
CA LEU A 8 -15.05 30.53 26.50
C LEU A 8 -15.44 31.31 25.25
N LEU A 9 -15.85 30.65 24.16
CA LEU A 9 -16.42 31.30 22.98
C LEU A 9 -17.73 32.02 23.33
N SER A 10 -18.62 31.39 24.12
CA SER A 10 -19.84 32.05 24.63
C SER A 10 -19.61 33.10 25.73
N LEU A 11 -18.48 33.05 26.47
CA LEU A 11 -18.08 34.09 27.43
C LEU A 11 -17.41 35.28 26.72
N SER A 12 -16.70 35.03 25.61
CA SER A 12 -16.21 36.06 24.69
C SER A 12 -17.38 36.85 24.09
N SER A 13 -18.44 36.16 23.64
CA SER A 13 -19.68 36.80 23.19
C SER A 13 -20.46 37.55 24.28
N ARG A 14 -20.16 37.37 25.58
CA ARG A 14 -20.82 38.10 26.69
C ARG A 14 -20.11 39.39 27.08
N LYS A 15 -18.87 39.59 26.64
CA LYS A 15 -18.26 40.92 26.66
C LYS A 15 -18.49 41.51 25.28
N ASN A 16 -19.36 42.52 25.21
CA ASN A 16 -19.43 43.45 24.09
C ASN A 16 -18.04 44.09 23.90
N VAL A 17 -17.13 43.38 23.24
CA VAL A 17 -16.01 43.96 22.54
C VAL A 17 -16.52 44.10 21.13
N SER A 18 -16.97 45.31 20.80
CA SER A 18 -17.25 45.73 19.44
C SER A 18 -15.96 45.62 18.62
N GLY A 19 -15.68 44.42 18.12
CA GLY A 19 -14.71 44.20 17.06
C GLY A 19 -15.23 44.76 15.73
N PRO A 20 -14.35 45.19 14.82
CA PRO A 20 -14.75 45.88 13.60
C PRO A 20 -15.65 44.97 12.75
N SER A 21 -16.77 45.50 12.28
CA SER A 21 -17.58 44.86 11.25
C SER A 21 -16.78 44.84 9.95
N VAL A 22 -16.20 43.69 9.63
CA VAL A 22 -15.56 43.46 8.33
C VAL A 22 -16.68 43.36 7.29
N SER A 23 -16.64 44.18 6.25
CA SER A 23 -17.56 44.13 5.12
C SER A 23 -17.48 42.78 4.41
N ASP A 24 -18.55 42.37 3.74
CA ASP A 24 -18.62 41.04 3.11
C ASP A 24 -17.59 40.78 2.00
N ASP A 25 -16.88 41.83 1.56
CA ASP A 25 -15.99 41.82 0.40
C ASP A 25 -14.47 41.71 0.72
N ASP A 26 -14.07 41.61 1.99
CA ASP A 26 -12.63 41.57 2.37
C ASP A 26 -12.21 40.18 2.89
N GLU A 27 -11.80 39.32 1.96
CA GLU A 27 -11.36 37.94 2.21
C GLU A 27 -10.08 37.87 3.07
N GLU A 28 -9.14 38.78 2.84
CA GLU A 28 -7.88 38.85 3.58
C GLU A 28 -8.12 39.20 5.06
N ALA A 29 -9.01 40.17 5.32
CA ALA A 29 -9.41 40.52 6.68
C ALA A 29 -10.10 39.37 7.42
N ARG A 30 -10.89 38.53 6.72
CA ARG A 30 -11.53 37.34 7.31
C ARG A 30 -10.53 36.24 7.64
N ASP A 31 -9.52 36.05 6.82
CA ASP A 31 -8.48 35.05 7.08
C ASP A 31 -7.60 35.44 8.28
N VAL A 32 -7.25 36.72 8.39
CA VAL A 32 -6.59 37.27 9.58
C VAL A 32 -7.48 37.11 10.81
N LEU A 33 -8.79 37.37 10.69
CA LEU A 33 -9.73 37.19 11.79
C LEU A 33 -9.78 35.73 12.27
N ASN A 34 -9.76 34.75 11.34
CA ASN A 34 -9.73 33.33 11.67
C ASN A 34 -8.44 32.93 12.40
N GLU A 35 -7.27 33.35 11.91
CA GLU A 35 -5.98 33.09 12.56
C GLU A 35 -5.94 33.67 13.98
N VAL A 36 -6.28 34.96 14.14
CA VAL A 36 -6.28 35.65 15.43
C VAL A 36 -7.26 35.01 16.40
N THR A 37 -8.46 34.63 15.92
CA THR A 37 -9.46 33.95 16.76
C THR A 37 -8.90 32.68 17.36
N TRP A 38 -8.23 31.85 16.57
CA TRP A 38 -7.67 30.58 17.03
C TRP A 38 -6.43 30.75 17.91
N ASP A 39 -5.58 31.73 17.62
CA ASP A 39 -4.48 32.11 18.50
C ASP A 39 -4.99 32.56 19.88
N VAL A 40 -6.04 33.39 19.93
CA VAL A 40 -6.69 33.78 21.19
C VAL A 40 -7.26 32.57 21.91
N VAL A 41 -8.00 31.69 21.22
CA VAL A 41 -8.55 30.46 21.82
C VAL A 41 -7.44 29.57 22.40
N SER A 42 -6.29 29.47 21.73
CA SER A 42 -5.15 28.67 22.18
C SER A 42 -4.63 29.07 23.57
N THR A 43 -4.73 30.36 23.93
CA THR A 43 -4.31 30.89 25.24
C THR A 43 -5.21 30.44 26.39
N PHE A 44 -6.47 30.13 26.10
CA PHE A 44 -7.45 29.71 27.10
C PHE A 44 -7.62 28.18 27.17
N LEU A 45 -7.00 27.43 26.26
CA LEU A 45 -6.94 25.99 26.35
C LEU A 45 -6.01 25.56 27.50
N PRO A 46 -6.42 24.62 28.38
CA PRO A 46 -5.57 24.16 29.47
C PRO A 46 -4.25 23.61 28.92
N ILE A 47 -3.10 24.05 29.43
CA ILE A 47 -1.79 23.50 29.02
C ILE A 47 -1.78 22.01 29.40
N GLY A 48 -1.87 21.15 28.40
CA GLY A 48 -1.90 19.71 28.57
C GLY A 48 -0.86 19.09 27.67
N GLY A 49 0.37 18.91 28.17
CA GLY A 49 1.29 17.96 27.58
C GLY A 49 0.77 16.54 27.82
N ALA A 50 0.81 15.68 26.80
CA ALA A 50 0.77 14.20 26.76
C ALA A 50 -0.05 13.36 27.79
N GLY A 51 -0.86 13.94 28.69
CA GLY A 51 -1.37 13.24 29.87
C GLY A 51 -2.65 13.80 30.49
N GLY A 52 -3.22 14.88 29.96
CA GLY A 52 -4.47 15.46 30.46
C GLY A 52 -5.73 14.83 29.89
N ARG A 53 -5.94 13.51 30.05
CA ARG A 53 -7.15 12.81 29.57
C ARG A 53 -8.40 13.27 30.33
N GLY A 54 -9.01 14.37 29.89
CA GLY A 54 -10.46 14.53 30.05
C GLY A 54 -11.17 13.43 29.24
N ASN A 55 -12.44 13.12 29.58
CA ASN A 55 -13.26 12.23 28.75
C ASN A 55 -13.29 12.75 27.30
N VAL A 56 -12.54 12.09 26.41
CA VAL A 56 -12.60 12.31 24.96
C VAL A 56 -13.99 11.88 24.51
N PRO A 57 -14.75 12.72 23.79
CA PRO A 57 -16.10 12.35 23.33
C PRO A 57 -16.07 11.05 22.52
N LYS A 58 -17.09 10.21 22.70
CA LYS A 58 -17.22 8.94 21.95
C LYS A 58 -17.19 9.17 20.43
N SER A 59 -17.77 10.28 19.96
CA SER A 59 -17.75 10.67 18.54
C SER A 59 -16.34 10.93 18.02
N VAL A 60 -15.45 11.52 18.81
CA VAL A 60 -14.04 11.70 18.44
C VAL A 60 -13.32 10.34 18.36
N LEU A 61 -13.59 9.43 19.30
CA LEU A 61 -13.04 8.07 19.25
C LEU A 61 -13.54 7.28 18.04
N LEU A 62 -14.81 7.46 17.66
CA LEU A 62 -15.40 6.87 16.44
C LEU A 62 -14.68 7.39 15.18
N ILE A 63 -14.47 8.70 15.07
CA ILE A 63 -13.74 9.31 13.94
C ILE A 63 -12.29 8.80 13.89
N ALA A 64 -11.58 8.75 15.02
CA ALA A 64 -10.23 8.19 15.07
C ALA A 64 -10.21 6.73 14.64
N SER A 65 -11.20 5.93 15.05
CA SER A 65 -11.31 4.52 14.69
C SER A 65 -11.56 4.35 13.18
N LEU A 66 -12.42 5.19 12.60
CA LEU A 66 -12.63 5.28 11.16
C LEU A 66 -11.32 5.57 10.42
N VAL A 67 -10.58 6.60 10.83
CA VAL A 67 -9.32 6.98 10.19
C VAL A 67 -8.27 5.86 10.30
N ARG A 68 -8.20 5.15 11.43
CA ARG A 68 -7.29 4.00 11.60
C ARG A 68 -7.51 2.88 10.60
N VAL A 69 -8.76 2.62 10.19
CA VAL A 69 -9.06 1.63 9.15
C VAL A 69 -8.34 1.99 7.84
N TYR A 70 -8.34 3.28 7.48
CA TYR A 70 -7.70 3.77 6.27
C TYR A 70 -6.18 3.92 6.38
N LEU A 71 -5.64 3.97 7.60
CA LEU A 71 -4.21 3.90 7.87
C LEU A 71 -3.67 2.45 8.01
N GLY A 72 -4.50 1.43 7.73
CA GLY A 72 -4.09 0.02 7.75
C GLY A 72 -4.16 -0.68 9.12
N GLY A 73 -4.90 -0.10 10.07
CA GLY A 73 -5.22 -0.70 11.37
C GLY A 73 -6.40 -1.69 11.31
N SER A 74 -6.45 -2.65 12.24
CA SER A 74 -7.55 -3.62 12.34
C SER A 74 -8.82 -3.00 12.91
N ASN A 75 -9.98 -3.44 12.40
CA ASN A 75 -11.32 -2.99 12.81
C ASN A 75 -11.75 -3.53 14.18
N THR A 76 -11.02 -3.20 15.25
CA THR A 76 -11.44 -3.55 16.62
C THR A 76 -12.20 -2.38 17.22
N ASN A 77 -13.50 -2.56 17.43
CA ASN A 77 -14.45 -1.62 18.05
C ASN A 77 -14.12 -1.19 19.50
N THR A 78 -12.90 -1.40 19.98
CA THR A 78 -12.43 -1.01 21.30
C THR A 78 -11.10 -0.27 21.17
N PRO A 79 -11.05 1.04 21.47
CA PRO A 79 -9.79 1.74 21.62
C PRO A 79 -9.13 1.17 22.88
N ASN A 80 -8.15 0.28 22.72
CA ASN A 80 -7.31 -0.17 23.82
C ASN A 80 -6.09 0.78 23.90
N PRO A 81 -6.03 1.71 24.86
CA PRO A 81 -5.01 2.75 24.91
C PRO A 81 -3.61 2.26 25.33
N THR A 82 -3.41 0.94 25.47
CA THR A 82 -2.17 0.31 25.94
C THR A 82 -1.51 -0.62 24.92
N LYS A 83 -2.08 -0.77 23.72
CA LYS A 83 -1.41 -1.48 22.62
C LYS A 83 -0.66 -0.44 21.78
N GLU A 84 0.66 -0.51 21.75
CA GLU A 84 1.50 0.29 20.85
C GLU A 84 0.93 0.22 19.43
N LEU A 85 0.70 1.40 18.84
CA LEU A 85 -0.04 1.60 17.60
C LEU A 85 0.80 1.14 16.41
N GLU A 86 0.54 -0.05 15.87
CA GLU A 86 1.12 -0.50 14.58
C GLU A 86 0.47 0.20 13.37
N LEU A 87 0.45 1.54 13.37
CA LEU A 87 -0.02 2.36 12.23
C LEU A 87 1.18 2.68 11.33
N GLY A 88 1.13 2.25 10.07
CA GLY A 88 2.18 2.49 9.07
C GLY A 88 1.77 3.47 7.96
N GLY A 89 0.62 4.13 8.12
CA GLY A 89 0.07 5.06 7.13
C GLY A 89 0.57 6.49 7.30
N ARG A 90 0.48 7.27 6.23
CA ARG A 90 0.83 8.70 6.18
C ARG A 90 -0.42 9.55 6.23
N ILE A 91 -0.57 10.36 7.28
CA ILE A 91 -1.71 11.26 7.49
C ILE A 91 -1.29 12.72 7.41
N LEU A 92 -2.11 13.52 6.74
CA LEU A 92 -2.13 14.98 6.87
C LEU A 92 -3.43 15.39 7.60
N ASP A 93 -3.30 15.99 8.78
CA ASP A 93 -4.39 16.50 9.59
C ASP A 93 -4.49 18.02 9.41
N VAL A 94 -5.54 18.46 8.73
CA VAL A 94 -5.73 19.85 8.31
C VAL A 94 -6.62 20.57 9.32
N GLY A 95 -6.12 21.65 9.91
CA GLY A 95 -6.67 22.24 11.12
C GLY A 95 -6.43 21.33 12.32
N CYS A 96 -5.19 20.88 12.53
CA CYS A 96 -4.85 19.90 13.56
C CYS A 96 -5.07 20.39 15.00
N GLY A 97 -5.26 21.70 15.19
CA GLY A 97 -5.49 22.33 16.48
C GLY A 97 -4.37 22.05 17.47
N ASP A 98 -4.73 21.63 18.68
CA ASP A 98 -3.79 21.31 19.75
C ASP A 98 -3.23 19.88 19.70
N GLY A 99 -3.43 19.16 18.59
CA GLY A 99 -2.91 17.81 18.37
C GLY A 99 -3.80 16.69 18.93
N LEU A 100 -5.09 16.92 19.17
CA LEU A 100 -5.99 15.88 19.67
C LEU A 100 -6.01 14.62 18.80
N MET A 101 -6.05 14.77 17.47
CA MET A 101 -6.03 13.63 16.56
C MET A 101 -4.67 12.95 16.52
N TYR A 102 -3.58 13.67 16.77
CA TYR A 102 -2.26 13.09 16.95
C TYR A 102 -2.23 12.14 18.14
N ASP A 103 -2.77 12.55 19.29
CA ASP A 103 -2.77 11.69 20.49
C ASP A 103 -3.55 10.38 20.28
N LEU A 104 -4.52 10.40 19.36
CA LEU A 104 -5.37 9.25 19.03
C LEU A 104 -4.83 8.42 17.88
N LEU A 105 -4.11 9.04 16.94
CA LEU A 105 -3.63 8.38 15.73
C LEU A 105 -2.12 8.21 15.80
N GLY A 106 -1.37 9.30 15.95
CA GLY A 106 0.09 9.33 16.03
C GLY A 106 0.78 8.70 14.82
N PRO A 107 2.07 8.97 14.59
CA PRO A 107 2.85 8.08 13.75
C PRO A 107 3.01 6.78 14.55
N GLY A 108 2.47 5.66 14.05
CA GLY A 108 2.95 4.37 14.54
C GLY A 108 4.44 4.16 14.16
N PRO A 109 5.08 3.05 14.52
CA PRO A 109 6.52 2.84 14.28
C PRO A 109 6.99 3.02 12.83
N GLU A 110 6.09 2.86 11.86
CA GLU A 110 6.35 3.07 10.42
C GLU A 110 5.46 4.17 9.80
N GLY A 111 4.67 4.87 10.63
CA GLY A 111 3.69 5.86 10.21
C GLY A 111 4.28 7.26 10.11
N TRP A 112 3.57 8.14 9.41
CA TRP A 112 3.92 9.56 9.32
C TRP A 112 2.71 10.40 9.69
N TYR A 113 2.87 11.31 10.64
CA TYR A 113 1.84 12.26 11.00
C TYR A 113 2.31 13.67 10.71
N GLU A 114 1.52 14.38 9.90
CA GLU A 114 1.72 15.80 9.66
C GLU A 114 0.48 16.59 10.04
N GLY A 115 0.63 17.55 10.96
CA GLY A 115 -0.41 18.49 11.34
C GLY A 115 -0.19 19.83 10.63
N LEU A 116 -1.22 20.34 9.99
CA LEU A 116 -1.25 21.68 9.38
C LEU A 116 -2.30 22.52 10.11
N ASP A 117 -1.93 23.71 10.56
CA ASP A 117 -2.88 24.66 11.15
C ASP A 117 -2.51 26.09 10.77
N VAL A 118 -3.51 26.98 10.67
CA VAL A 118 -3.26 28.42 10.45
C VAL A 118 -2.79 29.10 11.72
N SER A 119 -3.15 28.59 12.90
CA SER A 119 -2.80 29.18 14.19
C SER A 119 -1.45 28.69 14.69
N THR A 120 -0.52 29.64 14.82
CA THR A 120 0.80 29.38 15.44
C THR A 120 0.67 29.01 16.92
N GLY A 121 -0.32 29.56 17.62
CA GLY A 121 -0.63 29.23 19.01
C GLY A 121 -1.11 27.79 19.18
N MET A 122 -1.97 27.30 18.28
CA MET A 122 -2.39 25.89 18.26
C MET A 122 -1.23 24.94 17.99
N LEU A 123 -0.40 25.23 16.99
CA LEU A 123 0.77 24.41 16.67
C LEU A 123 1.82 24.39 17.77
N SER A 124 2.01 25.52 18.46
CA SER A 124 2.88 25.59 19.65
C SER A 124 2.43 24.59 20.71
N ARG A 125 1.11 24.39 20.87
CA ARG A 125 0.54 23.41 21.79
C ARG A 125 0.58 22.00 21.24
N ALA A 126 0.34 21.82 19.94
CA ALA A 126 0.42 20.52 19.28
C ALA A 126 1.84 19.94 19.40
N ARG A 127 2.88 20.76 19.30
CA ARG A 127 4.28 20.33 19.43
C ARG A 127 4.70 19.91 20.84
N LEU A 128 3.99 20.34 21.89
CA LEU A 128 4.40 20.09 23.28
C LEU A 128 4.40 18.59 23.62
N GLY A 129 5.60 18.00 23.64
CA GLY A 129 5.82 16.59 23.97
C GLY A 129 5.53 15.62 22.81
N ARG A 130 5.55 16.10 21.57
CA ARG A 130 5.25 15.33 20.35
C ARG A 130 6.34 15.56 19.29
N ASP A 131 7.53 15.07 19.58
CA ASP A 131 8.76 15.31 18.80
C ASP A 131 8.82 14.50 17.48
N ASP A 132 7.95 13.50 17.35
CA ASP A 132 7.84 12.58 16.22
C ASP A 132 6.80 13.03 15.16
N GLY A 133 6.08 14.13 15.40
CA GLY A 133 5.16 14.75 14.45
C GLY A 133 5.81 15.83 13.60
N VAL A 134 5.35 15.97 12.35
CA VAL A 134 5.68 17.13 11.50
C VAL A 134 4.56 18.15 11.58
N TRP A 135 4.91 19.43 11.68
CA TRP A 135 3.96 20.50 12.03
C TRP A 135 4.17 21.71 11.13
N GLY A 136 3.23 21.96 10.21
CA GLY A 136 3.24 23.10 9.29
C GLY A 136 2.29 24.21 9.72
N VAL A 137 2.71 25.47 9.54
CA VAL A 137 1.84 26.64 9.67
C VAL A 137 1.34 27.01 8.27
N GLY A 138 0.03 27.17 8.09
CA GLY A 138 -0.53 27.73 6.87
C GLY A 138 -1.86 27.11 6.44
N LYS A 139 -2.36 27.60 5.32
CA LYS A 139 -3.58 27.10 4.68
C LYS A 139 -3.26 25.92 3.77
N ILE A 140 -4.19 24.99 3.63
CA ILE A 140 -3.95 23.82 2.78
C ILE A 140 -3.79 24.19 1.30
N GLN A 141 -4.54 25.17 0.79
CA GLN A 141 -4.43 25.59 -0.62
C GLN A 141 -3.03 26.07 -1.02
N ASP A 142 -2.25 26.59 -0.06
CA ASP A 142 -0.90 27.13 -0.26
C ASP A 142 0.19 26.15 0.19
N TYR A 143 -0.18 24.95 0.63
CA TYR A 143 0.75 24.00 1.23
C TYR A 143 1.63 23.28 0.20
N GLU A 144 2.95 23.34 0.34
CA GLU A 144 3.93 22.81 -0.64
C GLU A 144 4.49 21.41 -0.32
N GLY A 145 3.81 20.62 0.51
CA GLY A 145 4.30 19.29 0.88
C GLY A 145 4.24 18.25 -0.26
N GLU A 146 5.06 17.20 -0.12
CA GLU A 146 5.08 16.07 -1.06
C GLU A 146 3.72 15.34 -1.12
N GLY A 147 3.42 14.66 -2.23
CA GLY A 147 2.21 13.84 -2.34
C GLY A 147 2.31 12.51 -1.57
N GLY A 148 1.35 11.60 -1.80
CA GLY A 148 1.42 10.22 -1.32
C GLY A 148 0.81 9.94 0.05
N ARG A 149 -0.04 10.84 0.57
CA ARG A 149 -0.75 10.64 1.84
C ARG A 149 -1.81 9.54 1.71
N ASP A 150 -1.92 8.68 2.71
CA ASP A 150 -2.97 7.66 2.78
C ASP A 150 -4.29 8.29 3.25
N VAL A 151 -4.21 9.28 4.14
CA VAL A 151 -5.37 10.06 4.61
C VAL A 151 -5.06 11.55 4.61
N VAL A 152 -5.97 12.36 4.08
CA VAL A 152 -6.08 13.78 4.38
C VAL A 152 -7.34 13.96 5.24
N LEU A 153 -7.18 14.50 6.44
CA LEU A 153 -8.25 14.61 7.44
C LEU A 153 -8.61 16.07 7.67
N PHE A 154 -9.90 16.37 7.60
CA PHE A 154 -10.51 17.59 8.15
C PHE A 154 -11.44 17.17 9.28
N ASN A 155 -10.97 17.22 10.52
CA ASN A 155 -11.81 16.96 11.69
C ASN A 155 -12.14 18.27 12.39
N GLY A 156 -13.36 18.77 12.19
CA GLY A 156 -13.79 20.03 12.79
C GLY A 156 -13.14 21.27 12.19
N SER A 157 -12.58 21.18 10.98
CA SER A 157 -11.88 22.28 10.31
C SER A 157 -12.50 22.70 8.96
N TRP A 158 -13.30 21.84 8.32
CA TRP A 158 -13.90 22.09 7.00
C TRP A 158 -14.80 23.33 6.97
N GLN A 159 -15.51 23.61 8.05
CA GLN A 159 -16.45 24.72 8.16
C GLN A 159 -15.77 26.10 8.14
N TYR A 160 -14.44 26.17 8.27
CA TYR A 160 -13.66 27.40 8.16
C TYR A 160 -13.17 27.66 6.73
N ILE A 161 -13.44 26.76 5.78
CA ILE A 161 -13.10 26.94 4.37
C ILE A 161 -14.26 27.64 3.66
N GLY A 162 -13.97 28.80 3.04
CA GLY A 162 -14.94 29.56 2.26
C GLY A 162 -15.42 28.79 1.03
N GLU A 163 -16.64 29.06 0.57
CA GLU A 163 -17.22 28.36 -0.59
C GLU A 163 -16.36 28.54 -1.85
N ASP A 164 -15.81 29.74 -2.06
CA ASP A 164 -14.93 30.06 -3.19
C ASP A 164 -13.57 29.32 -3.15
N ASP A 165 -13.11 28.94 -1.95
CA ASP A 165 -11.84 28.23 -1.75
C ASP A 165 -11.98 26.71 -1.90
N ARG A 166 -13.20 26.16 -1.81
CA ARG A 166 -13.43 24.70 -1.79
C ARG A 166 -12.86 24.02 -3.02
N GLY A 167 -13.04 24.59 -4.21
CA GLY A 167 -12.48 24.03 -5.44
C GLY A 167 -10.95 23.88 -5.38
N ARG A 168 -10.24 24.91 -4.91
CA ARG A 168 -8.78 24.88 -4.74
C ARG A 168 -8.35 23.87 -3.67
N VAL A 169 -9.03 23.87 -2.53
CA VAL A 169 -8.77 22.91 -1.45
C VAL A 169 -8.97 21.47 -1.92
N MET A 170 -10.06 21.19 -2.63
CA MET A 170 -10.36 19.85 -3.17
C MET A 170 -9.34 19.44 -4.23
N GLY A 171 -8.94 20.35 -5.12
CA GLY A 171 -7.83 20.14 -6.06
C GLY A 171 -6.54 19.80 -5.33
N LYS A 172 -6.19 20.56 -4.29
CA LYS A 172 -5.00 20.33 -3.50
C LYS A 172 -5.01 19.00 -2.75
N CYS A 173 -6.16 18.60 -2.20
CA CYS A 173 -6.32 17.29 -1.58
C CYS A 173 -6.08 16.15 -2.57
N LYS A 174 -6.46 16.31 -3.85
CA LYS A 174 -6.17 15.31 -4.90
C LYS A 174 -4.67 15.16 -5.16
N GLU A 175 -3.93 16.27 -5.17
CA GLU A 175 -2.47 16.29 -5.36
C GLU A 175 -1.74 15.60 -4.21
N LEU A 176 -2.17 15.89 -2.98
CA LEU A 176 -1.51 15.40 -1.76
C LEU A 176 -1.79 13.92 -1.48
N LEU A 177 -2.98 13.43 -1.85
CA LEU A 177 -3.34 12.02 -1.66
C LEU A 177 -2.56 11.10 -2.59
N GLY A 178 -2.03 10.02 -2.00
CA GLY A 178 -1.52 8.88 -2.75
C GLY A 178 -2.63 8.09 -3.44
N ARG A 179 -2.24 7.16 -4.31
CA ARG A 179 -3.19 6.26 -4.96
C ARG A 179 -3.98 5.45 -3.93
N GLY A 180 -5.31 5.52 -3.99
CA GLY A 180 -6.20 4.84 -3.06
C GLY A 180 -6.38 5.56 -1.72
N GLY A 181 -5.69 6.69 -1.50
CA GLY A 181 -5.83 7.52 -0.32
C GLY A 181 -7.25 8.07 -0.17
N LYS A 182 -7.57 8.48 1.06
CA LYS A 182 -8.93 8.91 1.45
C LYS A 182 -8.90 10.32 1.98
N LEU A 183 -9.82 11.14 1.49
CA LEU A 183 -10.17 12.40 2.12
C LEU A 183 -11.27 12.13 3.13
N VAL A 184 -11.05 12.52 4.40
CA VAL A 184 -12.03 12.36 5.46
C VAL A 184 -12.44 13.75 5.93
N ILE A 185 -13.70 14.11 5.74
CA ILE A 185 -14.29 15.34 6.29
C ILE A 185 -15.23 14.92 7.41
N SER A 186 -15.00 15.42 8.62
CA SER A 186 -15.74 14.98 9.80
C SER A 186 -15.97 16.08 10.82
N HIS A 187 -17.01 15.91 11.64
CA HIS A 187 -17.31 16.81 12.75
C HIS A 187 -17.92 16.01 13.92
N TYR A 188 -17.26 16.04 15.08
CA TYR A 188 -17.63 15.21 16.23
C TYR A 188 -18.89 15.67 16.99
N ASN A 189 -19.50 16.80 16.60
CA ASN A 189 -20.82 17.24 17.08
C ASN A 189 -21.91 17.16 16.00
N GLY A 190 -21.62 16.58 14.82
CA GLY A 190 -22.59 16.48 13.72
C GLY A 190 -22.76 17.77 12.91
N ARG A 191 -23.55 17.70 11.83
CA ARG A 191 -23.81 18.83 10.91
C ARG A 191 -24.68 19.91 11.55
N GLY A 192 -25.73 19.53 12.29
CA GLY A 192 -26.65 20.50 12.92
C GLY A 192 -25.95 21.45 13.89
N PHE A 193 -24.88 20.99 14.56
CA PHE A 193 -24.04 21.86 15.38
C PHE A 193 -23.33 22.95 14.54
N VAL A 194 -22.80 22.59 13.37
CA VAL A 194 -22.12 23.54 12.47
C VAL A 194 -23.10 24.57 11.92
N GLU A 195 -24.34 24.16 11.61
CA GLU A 195 -25.42 25.07 11.21
C GLU A 195 -25.73 26.10 12.31
N GLU A 196 -25.84 25.65 13.57
CA GLU A 196 -26.02 26.55 14.71
C GLU A 196 -24.83 27.49 14.95
N GLU A 197 -23.59 26.99 14.77
CA GLU A 197 -22.40 27.82 14.92
C GLU A 197 -22.28 28.87 13.81
N LYS A 198 -22.61 28.52 12.55
CA LYS A 198 -22.66 29.48 11.45
C LYS A 198 -23.70 30.57 11.69
N ALA A 199 -24.88 30.21 12.22
CA ALA A 199 -25.90 31.18 12.58
C ALA A 199 -25.45 32.17 13.68
N LYS A 200 -24.60 31.71 14.62
CA LYS A 200 -24.09 32.54 15.73
C LYS A 200 -22.86 33.35 15.35
N ASN A 201 -21.97 32.80 14.52
CA ASN A 201 -20.66 33.36 14.19
C ASN A 201 -20.35 33.27 12.68
N PRO A 202 -21.15 33.93 11.80
CA PRO A 202 -21.00 33.80 10.35
C PRO A 202 -19.68 34.36 9.80
N GLY A 203 -19.03 35.27 10.53
CA GLY A 203 -17.72 35.83 10.14
C GLY A 203 -16.54 34.88 10.36
N VAL A 204 -16.71 33.83 11.16
CA VAL A 204 -15.67 32.83 11.46
C VAL A 204 -16.00 31.51 10.75
N VAL A 205 -17.23 31.03 10.90
CA VAL A 205 -17.70 29.80 10.23
C VAL A 205 -18.12 30.13 8.79
N ARG A 206 -17.17 30.00 7.86
CA ARG A 206 -17.31 30.38 6.45
C ARG A 206 -18.24 29.43 5.66
N GLY A 207 -18.31 28.15 6.04
CA GLY A 207 -19.00 27.11 5.29
C GLY A 207 -19.84 26.15 6.15
N LEU A 208 -20.74 25.41 5.51
CA LEU A 208 -21.44 24.29 6.13
C LEU A 208 -20.75 22.95 5.82
N MET A 209 -21.04 21.92 6.60
CA MET A 209 -20.64 20.55 6.24
C MET A 209 -21.36 20.14 4.95
N PRO A 210 -20.71 19.41 4.04
CA PRO A 210 -21.32 19.05 2.77
C PRO A 210 -22.51 18.12 2.99
N THR A 211 -23.50 18.21 2.11
CA THR A 211 -24.60 17.26 2.01
C THR A 211 -24.29 16.20 0.96
N ARG A 212 -24.97 15.06 1.05
CA ARG A 212 -24.77 13.98 0.08
C ARG A 212 -25.18 14.40 -1.33
N GLY A 213 -26.26 15.18 -1.45
CA GLY A 213 -26.72 15.74 -2.72
C GLY A 213 -25.67 16.65 -3.34
N GLU A 214 -25.03 17.55 -2.56
CA GLU A 214 -23.99 18.43 -3.09
C GLU A 214 -22.78 17.69 -3.69
N ILE A 215 -22.45 16.52 -3.14
CA ILE A 215 -21.32 15.70 -3.61
C ILE A 215 -21.72 14.79 -4.78
N GLU A 216 -22.93 14.22 -4.76
CA GLU A 216 -23.39 13.23 -5.75
C GLU A 216 -24.15 13.85 -6.94
N GLU A 217 -24.68 15.08 -6.83
CA GLU A 217 -25.35 15.77 -7.95
C GLU A 217 -24.33 16.28 -8.98
N GLU A 218 -24.55 15.94 -10.24
CA GLU A 218 -23.75 16.41 -11.37
C GLU A 218 -23.88 17.93 -11.52
N GLY A 219 -22.77 18.67 -11.42
CA GLY A 219 -22.73 20.11 -11.76
C GLY A 219 -21.98 21.03 -10.81
N ARG A 220 -21.51 20.56 -9.65
CA ARG A 220 -20.64 21.35 -8.76
C ARG A 220 -19.17 21.04 -9.02
N GLU A 221 -18.43 22.03 -9.51
CA GLU A 221 -17.03 21.90 -9.92
C GLU A 221 -16.12 21.44 -8.77
N GLU A 222 -16.40 21.82 -7.52
CA GLU A 222 -15.53 21.47 -6.39
C GLU A 222 -15.54 19.97 -6.04
N TRP A 223 -16.63 19.26 -6.37
CA TRP A 223 -16.80 17.82 -6.12
C TRP A 223 -16.49 16.96 -7.34
N GLU A 224 -16.24 17.57 -8.51
CA GLU A 224 -15.90 16.85 -9.73
C GLU A 224 -14.72 15.91 -9.48
N GLY A 225 -14.83 14.65 -9.89
CA GLY A 225 -13.76 13.68 -9.73
C GLY A 225 -13.58 13.16 -8.29
N TRP A 226 -14.58 13.30 -7.42
CA TRP A 226 -14.67 12.63 -6.12
C TRP A 226 -15.85 11.68 -6.06
N LYS A 227 -15.72 10.62 -5.25
CA LYS A 227 -16.77 9.66 -4.99
C LYS A 227 -16.94 9.43 -3.49
N VAL A 228 -18.19 9.38 -3.03
CA VAL A 228 -18.53 9.00 -1.66
C VAL A 228 -18.25 7.51 -1.46
N ARG A 229 -17.31 7.21 -0.56
CA ARG A 229 -16.99 5.84 -0.13
C ARG A 229 -17.80 5.44 1.10
N GLU A 230 -17.89 6.35 2.06
CA GLU A 230 -18.60 6.15 3.32
C GLU A 230 -19.25 7.46 3.73
N TRP A 231 -20.43 7.35 4.34
CA TRP A 231 -21.24 8.48 4.74
C TRP A 231 -21.86 8.19 6.10
N LYS A 232 -21.78 9.17 7.00
CA LYS A 232 -22.51 9.17 8.26
C LYS A 232 -22.95 10.58 8.62
N ASP A 233 -24.24 10.75 8.85
CA ASP A 233 -24.86 12.00 9.25
C ASP A 233 -25.86 11.70 10.39
N GLU A 234 -25.38 11.81 11.62
CA GLU A 234 -26.17 11.63 12.85
C GLU A 234 -26.10 12.91 13.69
N GLU A 235 -27.06 13.10 14.60
CA GLU A 235 -27.19 14.29 15.46
C GLU A 235 -25.88 14.71 16.14
N LYS A 236 -25.05 13.74 16.55
CA LYS A 236 -23.82 13.96 17.33
C LYS A 236 -22.56 13.52 16.64
N VAL A 237 -22.61 13.19 15.36
CA VAL A 237 -21.41 12.88 14.57
C VAL A 237 -21.70 12.96 13.08
N PHE A 238 -20.78 13.58 12.36
CA PHE A 238 -20.79 13.63 10.90
C PHE A 238 -19.46 13.13 10.37
N TRP A 239 -19.48 12.32 9.31
CA TRP A 239 -18.34 12.14 8.43
C TRP A 239 -18.75 11.80 7.01
N VAL A 240 -17.91 12.22 6.08
CA VAL A 240 -17.88 11.70 4.72
C VAL A 240 -16.46 11.27 4.41
N VAL A 241 -16.33 10.08 3.84
CA VAL A 241 -15.07 9.57 3.30
C VAL A 241 -15.17 9.62 1.79
N LEU A 242 -14.25 10.36 1.19
CA LEU A 242 -14.17 10.57 -0.25
C LEU A 242 -12.94 9.86 -0.82
N GLU A 243 -13.09 9.32 -2.01
CA GLU A 243 -12.00 8.80 -2.82
C GLU A 243 -12.03 9.45 -4.20
N ARG A 244 -10.87 9.61 -4.84
CA ARG A 244 -10.80 10.21 -6.18
C ARG A 244 -11.51 9.31 -7.18
N ASP A 245 -12.35 9.88 -8.06
CA ASP A 245 -13.15 9.15 -9.05
C ASP A 245 -12.30 8.61 -10.21
N ASP A 246 -11.15 9.22 -10.51
CA ASP A 246 -10.17 8.62 -11.42
C ASP A 246 -9.63 7.29 -10.87
N VAL A 247 -9.51 7.20 -9.53
CA VAL A 247 -9.25 5.97 -8.78
C VAL A 247 -10.52 5.15 -8.59
N ALA A 248 -11.74 5.70 -8.47
CA ALA A 248 -12.96 4.89 -8.33
C ALA A 248 -13.41 4.22 -9.64
N ARG A 249 -13.18 4.89 -10.78
CA ARG A 249 -13.29 4.33 -12.15
C ARG A 249 -12.09 3.46 -12.53
N GLN A 250 -10.91 3.66 -11.93
CA GLN A 250 -9.79 2.71 -11.99
C GLN A 250 -9.83 1.63 -10.89
N LEU A 251 -10.70 1.70 -9.89
CA LEU A 251 -10.97 0.58 -8.97
C LEU A 251 -12.07 -0.31 -9.54
N SER A 252 -12.89 0.22 -10.45
CA SER A 252 -13.67 -0.57 -11.40
C SER A 252 -12.93 -0.88 -12.71
N GLY A 253 -11.81 -0.22 -13.02
CA GLY A 253 -11.14 -0.29 -14.35
C GLY A 253 -9.63 -0.61 -14.37
N SER A 254 -8.90 -0.55 -13.27
CA SER A 254 -7.52 -1.02 -13.13
C SER A 254 -7.55 -2.34 -12.36
N GLN A 255 -7.72 -3.39 -13.15
CA GLN A 255 -7.71 -4.79 -12.78
C GLN A 255 -8.40 -5.07 -11.43
N HIS A 256 -9.66 -5.53 -11.54
CA HIS A 256 -10.15 -6.56 -10.64
C HIS A 256 -8.97 -7.40 -10.11
N PRO A 257 -8.93 -7.80 -8.82
CA PRO A 257 -8.23 -9.05 -8.53
C PRO A 257 -8.69 -9.99 -9.62
N SER A 258 -7.75 -10.58 -10.38
CA SER A 258 -8.13 -11.68 -11.28
C SER A 258 -9.19 -12.49 -10.50
N PRO A 259 -10.30 -12.97 -11.09
CA PRO A 259 -11.27 -13.77 -10.34
C PRO A 259 -10.59 -14.93 -9.55
N THR A 260 -9.31 -15.19 -9.83
CA THR A 260 -8.34 -16.01 -9.10
C THR A 260 -7.42 -15.29 -8.08
N SER A 261 -7.69 -14.12 -7.47
CA SER A 261 -6.84 -13.54 -6.40
C SER A 261 -7.60 -12.95 -5.20
N TYR A 262 -6.96 -12.93 -4.03
CA TYR A 262 -7.47 -12.38 -2.76
C TYR A 262 -6.97 -10.95 -2.49
N TYR A 263 -5.79 -10.62 -2.98
CA TYR A 263 -5.12 -9.35 -2.77
C TYR A 263 -4.18 -9.09 -3.93
N SER A 264 -4.09 -7.86 -4.43
CA SER A 264 -3.25 -7.50 -5.58
C SER A 264 -2.60 -6.15 -5.33
N ARG A 265 -1.31 -6.03 -5.66
CA ARG A 265 -0.57 -4.77 -5.53
C ARG A 265 0.54 -4.66 -6.56
N ASN A 266 0.80 -3.45 -7.04
CA ASN A 266 1.98 -3.14 -7.85
C ASN A 266 3.16 -2.81 -6.93
N LEU A 267 4.31 -3.43 -7.19
CA LEU A 267 5.52 -3.33 -6.37
C LEU A 267 6.76 -3.17 -7.27
N TYR A 268 7.82 -2.56 -6.73
CA TYR A 268 9.13 -2.53 -7.37
C TYR A 268 9.90 -3.82 -7.06
N ALA A 269 10.29 -4.53 -8.11
CA ALA A 269 11.05 -5.77 -7.98
C ALA A 269 12.54 -5.50 -7.75
N LEU A 270 13.10 -6.08 -6.69
CA LEU A 270 14.54 -6.07 -6.38
C LEU A 270 15.10 -7.50 -6.30
N PRO A 271 16.38 -7.74 -6.66
CA PRO A 271 17.00 -9.04 -6.45
C PRO A 271 17.05 -9.39 -4.97
N ILE A 272 16.69 -10.62 -4.60
CA ILE A 272 16.78 -11.06 -3.20
C ILE A 272 18.25 -11.18 -2.77
N PRO A 273 18.70 -10.41 -1.76
CA PRO A 273 20.11 -10.42 -1.36
C PRO A 273 20.38 -11.56 -0.37
N LYS A 274 21.67 -11.93 -0.23
CA LYS A 274 22.11 -13.00 0.70
C LYS A 274 21.76 -12.72 2.16
N SER A 275 21.55 -11.45 2.54
CA SER A 275 21.11 -11.05 3.89
C SER A 275 19.70 -11.53 4.24
N PHE A 276 18.89 -11.91 3.25
CA PHE A 276 17.57 -12.49 3.47
C PHE A 276 17.64 -14.00 3.71
N ASN A 277 18.85 -14.58 3.78
CA ASN A 277 18.98 -16.00 4.06
C ASN A 277 18.34 -16.33 5.41
N PRO A 278 17.46 -17.34 5.44
CA PRO A 278 16.89 -17.83 6.69
C PRO A 278 17.96 -18.28 7.70
N PRO A 279 17.62 -18.32 9.01
CA PRO A 279 18.52 -18.78 10.05
C PRO A 279 18.91 -20.26 9.85
N PRO A 280 20.02 -20.71 10.48
CA PRO A 280 20.41 -22.12 10.49
C PRO A 280 19.23 -23.06 10.84
N GLY A 281 19.10 -24.17 10.11
CA GLY A 281 18.01 -25.15 10.30
C GLY A 281 16.75 -24.89 9.47
N HIS A 282 16.58 -23.71 8.90
CA HIS A 282 15.45 -23.45 7.99
C HIS A 282 15.67 -24.10 6.62
N PHE A 283 14.64 -24.78 6.08
CA PHE A 283 14.75 -25.62 4.88
C PHE A 283 15.19 -24.87 3.62
N SER A 284 14.87 -23.58 3.49
CA SER A 284 15.26 -22.75 2.33
C SER A 284 16.60 -22.03 2.49
N ARG A 285 17.35 -22.28 3.58
CA ARG A 285 18.64 -21.62 3.81
C ARG A 285 19.65 -21.98 2.73
N GLY A 286 20.29 -20.97 2.14
CA GLY A 286 21.26 -21.18 1.06
C GLY A 286 20.64 -21.54 -0.29
N LYS A 287 19.30 -21.59 -0.37
CA LYS A 287 18.53 -21.95 -1.57
C LYS A 287 17.67 -20.79 -2.10
N LEU A 288 17.92 -19.57 -1.65
CA LEU A 288 17.16 -18.38 -2.06
C LEU A 288 17.13 -18.14 -3.57
N GLN A 289 18.25 -18.42 -4.25
CA GLN A 289 18.38 -18.26 -5.69
C GLN A 289 17.91 -19.50 -6.47
N ASP A 290 17.76 -20.63 -5.77
CA ASP A 290 17.50 -21.98 -6.29
C ASP A 290 16.15 -22.52 -5.78
N GLY A 291 15.18 -21.62 -5.62
CA GLY A 291 13.81 -21.90 -5.20
C GLY A 291 12.87 -20.79 -5.67
N ASP A 292 11.57 -20.92 -5.41
CA ASP A 292 10.55 -19.94 -5.82
C ASP A 292 10.16 -18.94 -4.71
N LYS A 293 11.06 -18.77 -3.74
CA LYS A 293 10.80 -18.03 -2.52
C LYS A 293 11.05 -16.54 -2.72
N CYS A 294 10.04 -15.72 -2.42
CA CYS A 294 10.09 -14.27 -2.54
C CYS A 294 9.87 -13.59 -1.19
N CYS A 295 10.39 -12.39 -0.98
CA CYS A 295 10.05 -11.59 0.19
C CYS A 295 9.01 -10.54 -0.17
N LEU A 296 7.90 -10.53 0.57
CA LEU A 296 6.74 -9.67 0.32
C LEU A 296 6.57 -8.60 1.40
N PRO A 297 5.79 -7.54 1.15
CA PRO A 297 5.46 -6.56 2.17
C PRO A 297 4.59 -7.16 3.30
N PRO A 298 4.66 -6.63 4.53
CA PRO A 298 3.79 -7.03 5.65
C PRO A 298 2.29 -7.02 5.32
N ALA A 299 1.86 -6.17 4.38
CA ALA A 299 0.46 -6.13 3.92
C ALA A 299 -0.04 -7.47 3.35
N TYR A 300 0.84 -8.29 2.74
CA TYR A 300 0.47 -9.62 2.25
C TYR A 300 0.21 -10.60 3.39
N TRP A 301 0.94 -10.48 4.51
CA TRP A 301 0.68 -11.26 5.72
C TRP A 301 -0.71 -10.94 6.28
N LYS A 302 -1.02 -9.65 6.42
CA LYS A 302 -2.36 -9.19 6.84
C LYS A 302 -3.44 -9.70 5.88
N ALA A 303 -3.20 -9.68 4.57
CA ALA A 303 -4.13 -10.19 3.57
C ALA A 303 -4.34 -11.71 3.68
N ILE A 304 -3.29 -12.49 3.92
CA ILE A 304 -3.38 -13.94 4.16
C ILE A 304 -4.25 -14.22 5.37
N GLN A 305 -4.02 -13.51 6.49
CA GLN A 305 -4.80 -13.67 7.73
C GLN A 305 -6.27 -13.28 7.53
N ALA A 306 -6.52 -12.15 6.85
CA ALA A 306 -7.88 -11.64 6.65
C ALA A 306 -8.72 -12.51 5.71
N ASN A 307 -8.08 -13.23 4.78
CA ASN A 307 -8.77 -14.08 3.80
C ASN A 307 -8.70 -15.58 4.13
N ASP A 308 -8.15 -15.95 5.29
CA ASP A 308 -7.97 -17.34 5.73
C ASP A 308 -7.33 -18.23 4.64
N VAL A 309 -6.24 -17.74 4.05
CA VAL A 309 -5.60 -18.43 2.91
C VAL A 309 -4.78 -19.61 3.43
N GLU A 310 -5.13 -20.81 2.98
CA GLU A 310 -4.41 -22.04 3.33
C GLU A 310 -3.02 -22.13 2.69
N VAL A 311 -2.11 -22.82 3.37
CA VAL A 311 -0.77 -23.12 2.86
C VAL A 311 -0.80 -24.23 1.79
N PRO A 312 0.15 -24.23 0.83
CA PRO A 312 1.18 -23.22 0.63
C PRO A 312 0.61 -21.93 0.03
N TRP A 313 1.00 -20.79 0.59
CA TRP A 313 0.65 -19.50 0.02
C TRP A 313 1.36 -19.32 -1.30
N VAL A 314 0.61 -18.94 -2.33
CA VAL A 314 1.16 -18.70 -3.67
C VAL A 314 0.83 -17.28 -4.09
N VAL A 315 1.84 -16.62 -4.64
CA VAL A 315 1.69 -15.35 -5.34
C VAL A 315 1.95 -15.52 -6.82
N ARG A 316 1.18 -14.82 -7.64
CA ARG A 316 1.46 -14.62 -9.05
C ARG A 316 2.16 -13.28 -9.22
N ILE A 317 3.27 -13.29 -9.92
CA ILE A 317 4.09 -12.10 -10.16
C ILE A 317 4.05 -11.85 -11.65
N SER A 318 3.39 -10.77 -12.03
CA SER A 318 3.14 -10.39 -13.41
C SER A 318 3.93 -9.14 -13.76
N ARG A 319 4.59 -9.17 -14.91
CA ARG A 319 5.22 -7.98 -15.48
C ARG A 319 4.14 -6.97 -15.90
N ILE A 320 4.46 -5.69 -15.77
CA ILE A 320 3.67 -4.59 -16.32
C ILE A 320 4.46 -4.00 -17.50
N ASP A 321 3.89 -4.01 -18.71
CA ASP A 321 4.54 -3.52 -19.94
C ASP A 321 4.01 -2.13 -20.37
N ASP A 322 4.95 -1.30 -20.82
CA ASP A 322 4.90 0.16 -20.99
C ASP A 322 3.98 0.77 -22.06
N GLU A 323 3.12 0.03 -22.77
CA GLU A 323 2.36 0.63 -23.89
C GLU A 323 0.84 0.63 -23.72
N LYS A 324 0.28 -0.14 -22.80
CA LYS A 324 -1.18 -0.17 -22.58
C LYS A 324 -1.66 0.47 -21.28
N ASP A 325 -0.73 0.78 -20.37
CA ASP A 325 -1.00 1.29 -19.01
C ASP A 325 -0.27 2.61 -18.68
N VAL A 326 0.07 3.43 -19.69
CA VAL A 326 0.82 4.70 -19.49
C VAL A 326 -0.05 5.76 -18.83
N TYR A 327 0.38 6.21 -17.65
CA TYR A 327 -0.15 7.41 -16.99
C TYR A 327 0.48 8.65 -17.64
N ARG A 328 -0.34 9.61 -18.11
CA ARG A 328 0.11 10.91 -18.63
C ARG A 328 -0.47 12.02 -17.77
N GLU A 329 0.37 12.69 -16.99
CA GLU A 329 0.00 13.90 -16.25
C GLU A 329 1.18 14.88 -16.28
N GLY A 330 0.92 16.16 -16.55
CA GLY A 330 1.92 17.24 -16.43
C GLY A 330 3.08 17.26 -17.45
N GLY A 331 3.06 16.47 -18.52
CA GLY A 331 4.12 16.49 -19.54
C GLY A 331 5.43 15.78 -19.14
N MET A 332 5.49 15.17 -17.95
CA MET A 332 6.61 14.32 -17.55
C MET A 332 6.25 12.85 -17.80
N GLU A 333 6.95 12.23 -18.73
CA GLU A 333 6.76 10.82 -19.09
C GLU A 333 7.41 9.93 -18.01
N LEU A 334 6.62 9.44 -17.05
CA LEU A 334 7.02 8.36 -16.14
C LEU A 334 7.05 7.04 -16.94
N ARG A 335 8.12 6.85 -17.70
CA ARG A 335 8.37 5.60 -18.42
C ARG A 335 8.69 4.51 -17.40
N THR A 336 7.94 3.42 -17.38
CA THR A 336 8.47 2.17 -16.81
C THR A 336 9.70 1.78 -17.65
N MET A 337 10.62 1.01 -17.04
CA MET A 337 11.80 0.58 -17.78
C MET A 337 11.37 -0.48 -18.81
N LYS A 338 11.56 -0.17 -20.10
CA LYS A 338 11.29 -1.07 -21.24
C LYS A 338 11.83 -2.49 -21.00
N ARG A 339 11.20 -3.49 -21.64
CA ARG A 339 11.73 -4.86 -21.75
C ARG A 339 13.19 -4.80 -22.17
N VAL A 340 14.00 -5.57 -21.46
CA VAL A 340 15.42 -5.60 -21.72
C VAL A 340 15.82 -6.98 -22.12
N ASN A 341 16.52 -7.06 -23.24
CA ASN A 341 17.09 -8.30 -23.75
C ASN A 341 18.07 -8.93 -22.74
N LYS A 342 18.51 -8.15 -21.73
CA LYS A 342 19.38 -8.59 -20.65
C LYS A 342 18.99 -7.88 -19.34
N PRO A 343 18.55 -8.60 -18.29
CA PRO A 343 18.54 -8.06 -16.93
C PRO A 343 19.97 -7.60 -16.60
N VAL A 344 20.18 -6.29 -16.44
CA VAL A 344 21.52 -5.67 -16.36
C VAL A 344 22.35 -6.20 -15.19
N VAL A 345 21.70 -6.75 -14.17
CA VAL A 345 22.31 -7.05 -12.87
C VAL A 345 22.43 -8.56 -12.63
N ILE A 346 22.11 -9.42 -13.60
CA ILE A 346 22.13 -10.87 -13.39
C ILE A 346 23.04 -11.55 -14.41
N LYS A 347 24.18 -12.07 -13.95
CA LYS A 347 25.03 -12.94 -14.78
C LYS A 347 24.28 -14.22 -15.11
N GLY A 348 24.32 -14.62 -16.38
CA GLY A 348 23.62 -15.79 -16.88
C GLY A 348 23.44 -15.79 -18.40
N PRO A 349 22.87 -16.87 -18.96
CA PRO A 349 22.78 -17.10 -20.40
C PRO A 349 21.82 -16.14 -21.10
N ARG A 350 22.16 -15.74 -22.34
CA ARG A 350 21.45 -14.72 -23.15
C ARG A 350 20.13 -15.19 -23.78
N ASP A 351 19.99 -16.49 -24.05
CA ASP A 351 18.98 -17.00 -25.03
C ASP A 351 17.91 -17.94 -24.42
N MET A 352 17.52 -17.71 -23.18
CA MET A 352 16.69 -18.68 -22.46
C MET A 352 15.19 -18.47 -22.63
N VAL A 353 14.69 -19.26 -23.58
CA VAL A 353 13.33 -19.66 -23.99
C VAL A 353 12.15 -19.11 -23.18
N GLY A 354 11.35 -18.28 -23.87
CA GLY A 354 9.97 -18.00 -23.52
C GLY A 354 9.85 -16.88 -22.52
N GLU A 355 9.93 -15.63 -23.00
CA GLU A 355 9.52 -14.47 -22.23
C GLU A 355 8.15 -14.73 -21.58
N ARG A 356 8.05 -14.49 -20.26
CA ARG A 356 6.81 -14.68 -19.52
C ARG A 356 6.25 -13.36 -19.06
N ASP A 357 4.94 -13.25 -19.17
CA ASP A 357 4.18 -12.14 -18.62
C ASP A 357 3.92 -12.36 -17.12
N SER A 358 3.96 -13.61 -16.65
CA SER A 358 3.82 -13.93 -15.23
C SER A 358 4.54 -15.23 -14.83
N VAL A 359 4.92 -15.29 -13.55
CA VAL A 359 5.43 -16.49 -12.88
C VAL A 359 4.70 -16.70 -11.55
N LEU A 360 4.76 -17.92 -11.02
CA LEU A 360 4.30 -18.22 -9.67
C LEU A 360 5.48 -18.26 -8.70
N GLY A 361 5.22 -17.88 -7.46
CA GLY A 361 6.17 -17.96 -6.36
C GLY A 361 5.47 -18.12 -5.02
N SER A 362 6.25 -18.26 -3.97
CA SER A 362 5.74 -18.41 -2.60
C SER A 362 6.48 -17.46 -1.66
N PRO A 363 5.80 -16.84 -0.68
CA PRO A 363 6.48 -16.02 0.32
C PRO A 363 7.47 -16.85 1.14
N LEU A 364 8.70 -16.36 1.24
CA LEU A 364 9.67 -16.77 2.24
C LEU A 364 9.29 -16.18 3.61
N ASP A 365 9.13 -14.86 3.62
CA ASP A 365 8.78 -14.04 4.76
C ASP A 365 8.19 -12.70 4.26
N PHE A 366 7.81 -11.84 5.20
CA PHE A 366 7.08 -10.60 4.93
C PHE A 366 7.84 -9.35 5.37
N ARG A 367 9.18 -9.36 5.29
CA ARG A 367 10.04 -8.27 5.80
C ARG A 367 10.42 -7.23 4.73
N SER A 368 9.84 -7.28 3.53
CA SER A 368 10.17 -6.28 2.52
C SER A 368 9.53 -4.94 2.87
N GLY A 369 10.18 -3.84 2.46
CA GLY A 369 9.57 -2.52 2.55
C GLY A 369 8.25 -2.45 1.78
N SER A 370 7.36 -1.55 2.18
CA SER A 370 5.96 -1.51 1.71
C SER A 370 5.78 -1.46 0.18
N GLN A 371 6.75 -0.92 -0.55
CA GLN A 371 6.71 -0.76 -2.02
C GLN A 371 7.56 -1.78 -2.79
N TYR A 372 8.23 -2.72 -2.11
CA TYR A 372 9.21 -3.60 -2.73
C TYR A 372 8.83 -5.06 -2.65
N VAL A 373 9.20 -5.82 -3.67
CA VAL A 373 9.21 -7.29 -3.65
C VAL A 373 10.63 -7.77 -3.97
N TYR A 374 11.14 -8.73 -3.19
CA TYR A 374 12.46 -9.31 -3.45
C TYR A 374 12.32 -10.68 -4.11
N LEU A 375 12.91 -10.84 -5.29
CA LEU A 375 12.75 -12.03 -6.13
C LEU A 375 14.08 -12.75 -6.40
N PRO A 376 14.07 -14.09 -6.55
CA PRO A 376 15.18 -14.85 -7.07
C PRO A 376 15.58 -14.42 -8.48
N SER A 377 16.86 -14.60 -8.82
CA SER A 377 17.43 -14.24 -10.11
C SER A 377 16.74 -14.90 -11.30
N TRP A 378 16.23 -16.13 -11.13
CA TRP A 378 15.51 -16.81 -12.20
C TRP A 378 14.16 -16.16 -12.52
N MET A 379 13.46 -15.59 -11.53
CA MET A 379 12.20 -14.87 -11.78
C MET A 379 12.44 -13.58 -12.56
N PHE A 380 13.52 -12.86 -12.24
CA PHE A 380 13.95 -11.70 -13.03
C PHE A 380 14.26 -12.07 -14.47
N ARG A 381 14.93 -13.20 -14.71
CA ARG A 381 15.20 -13.70 -16.06
C ARG A 381 13.90 -14.09 -16.79
N ALA A 382 13.04 -14.87 -16.14
CA ALA A 382 11.78 -15.33 -16.73
C ALA A 382 10.85 -14.17 -17.14
N LEU A 383 10.81 -13.12 -16.31
CA LEU A 383 10.02 -11.91 -16.54
C LEU A 383 10.80 -10.79 -17.27
N SER A 384 12.06 -11.03 -17.64
CA SER A 384 12.95 -10.04 -18.29
C SER A 384 13.06 -8.68 -17.56
N LEU A 385 13.07 -8.71 -16.22
CA LEU A 385 13.02 -7.51 -15.37
C LEU A 385 14.39 -6.86 -15.18
N ARG A 386 14.38 -5.58 -14.80
CA ARG A 386 15.52 -4.89 -14.19
C ARG A 386 15.25 -4.67 -12.70
N PRO A 387 16.26 -4.56 -11.85
CA PRO A 387 16.05 -4.04 -10.50
C PRO A 387 15.32 -2.69 -10.57
N GLY A 388 14.25 -2.56 -9.80
CA GLY A 388 13.34 -1.41 -9.85
C GLY A 388 12.24 -1.50 -10.91
N SER A 389 12.15 -2.57 -11.70
CA SER A 389 10.99 -2.79 -12.59
C SER A 389 9.72 -2.94 -11.76
N CYS A 390 8.63 -2.34 -12.22
CA CYS A 390 7.31 -2.49 -11.61
C CYS A 390 6.71 -3.84 -12.01
N VAL A 391 6.16 -4.56 -11.03
CA VAL A 391 5.45 -5.83 -11.21
C VAL A 391 4.14 -5.79 -10.44
N ARG A 392 3.10 -6.45 -10.96
CA ARG A 392 1.88 -6.75 -10.20
C ARG A 392 2.09 -8.05 -9.45
N VAL A 393 1.81 -8.06 -8.15
CA VAL A 393 1.88 -9.25 -7.30
C VAL A 393 0.48 -9.56 -6.76
N ASP A 394 -0.06 -10.70 -7.18
CA ASP A 394 -1.39 -11.18 -6.81
C ASP A 394 -1.28 -12.35 -5.82
N LEU A 395 -1.91 -12.26 -4.65
CA LEU A 395 -2.13 -13.40 -3.76
C LEU A 395 -3.19 -14.32 -4.39
N VAL A 396 -2.79 -15.51 -4.81
CA VAL A 396 -3.64 -16.40 -5.61
C VAL A 396 -4.81 -16.93 -4.77
N ARG A 397 -6.01 -16.94 -5.37
CA ARG A 397 -7.25 -17.47 -4.80
C ARG A 397 -7.37 -18.95 -5.04
N GLY A 398 -7.60 -19.68 -3.97
CA GLY A 398 -7.72 -21.13 -3.99
C GLY A 398 -6.37 -21.83 -4.23
N PRO A 399 -6.30 -23.14 -3.96
CA PRO A 399 -5.06 -23.86 -4.01
C PRO A 399 -4.64 -24.11 -5.47
N VAL A 400 -3.41 -23.73 -5.84
CA VAL A 400 -2.83 -24.05 -7.17
C VAL A 400 -2.92 -25.56 -7.39
N ARG A 401 -3.38 -25.98 -8.56
CA ARG A 401 -3.62 -27.41 -8.84
C ARG A 401 -2.35 -28.25 -8.60
N LYS A 402 -2.53 -29.38 -7.91
CA LYS A 402 -1.45 -30.33 -7.60
C LYS A 402 -0.78 -30.78 -8.91
N GLY A 403 0.56 -30.73 -8.97
CA GLY A 403 1.32 -31.24 -10.10
C GLY A 403 1.24 -32.75 -10.21
N GLY A 404 1.24 -33.27 -11.43
CA GLY A 404 1.26 -34.71 -11.72
C GLY A 404 2.40 -35.14 -12.63
N LEU A 405 2.81 -34.26 -13.56
CA LEU A 405 3.97 -34.46 -14.44
C LEU A 405 4.61 -33.09 -14.72
N VAL A 406 5.94 -33.06 -14.80
CA VAL A 406 6.73 -31.94 -15.28
C VAL A 406 7.77 -32.46 -16.28
N LYS A 407 7.82 -31.85 -17.46
CA LYS A 407 8.88 -32.13 -18.45
C LYS A 407 9.97 -31.10 -18.33
N LEU A 408 11.20 -31.56 -18.07
CA LEU A 408 12.37 -30.71 -17.94
C LEU A 408 13.33 -30.93 -19.12
N ARG A 409 13.93 -29.85 -19.59
CA ARG A 409 15.03 -29.88 -20.56
C ARG A 409 16.31 -29.43 -19.86
N PRO A 410 17.29 -30.34 -19.65
CA PRO A 410 18.58 -29.96 -19.11
C PRO A 410 19.34 -29.07 -20.09
N LEU A 411 20.14 -28.15 -19.56
CA LEU A 411 20.77 -27.08 -20.33
C LEU A 411 22.29 -27.12 -20.15
N THR A 412 23.01 -26.84 -21.24
CA THR A 412 24.47 -26.71 -21.25
C THR A 412 24.84 -25.37 -21.87
N PHE A 413 25.59 -24.53 -21.16
CA PHE A 413 25.99 -23.22 -21.66
C PHE A 413 27.37 -23.26 -22.32
N LYS A 414 27.51 -22.62 -23.49
CA LYS A 414 28.76 -22.66 -24.28
C LYS A 414 29.91 -21.87 -23.67
N HIS A 415 29.63 -20.80 -22.94
CA HIS A 415 30.66 -19.93 -22.37
C HIS A 415 30.91 -20.27 -20.89
N ARG A 416 32.19 -20.46 -20.52
CA ARG A 416 32.64 -20.73 -19.14
C ARG A 416 32.45 -19.56 -18.17
N ASP A 417 32.08 -18.38 -18.66
CA ASP A 417 31.90 -17.15 -17.85
C ASP A 417 30.56 -17.12 -17.08
N ALA A 418 29.83 -18.23 -17.03
CA ALA A 418 28.57 -18.33 -16.30
C ALA A 418 28.80 -18.69 -14.81
N GLU A 419 29.79 -18.09 -14.15
CA GLU A 419 29.68 -17.96 -12.69
C GLU A 419 28.40 -17.16 -12.43
N GLY A 420 27.47 -17.75 -11.69
CA GLY A 420 26.35 -16.98 -11.16
C GLY A 420 26.87 -15.82 -10.32
N ASP A 421 26.05 -14.80 -10.03
CA ASP A 421 26.46 -13.68 -9.17
C ASP A 421 26.90 -14.13 -7.76
N ASP A 422 26.71 -15.40 -7.43
CA ASP A 422 27.11 -16.06 -6.20
C ASP A 422 28.42 -16.86 -6.26
N GLY A 423 29.10 -16.92 -7.42
CA GLY A 423 30.40 -17.58 -7.60
C GLY A 423 30.34 -19.11 -7.73
N ILE A 424 29.15 -19.66 -7.99
CA ILE A 424 28.97 -21.11 -8.17
C ILE A 424 29.20 -21.49 -9.64
N GLU A 425 30.03 -22.51 -9.87
CA GLU A 425 30.32 -23.02 -11.22
C GLU A 425 29.04 -23.57 -11.88
N THR A 426 28.77 -23.19 -13.12
CA THR A 426 27.64 -23.76 -13.86
C THR A 426 28.00 -25.13 -14.43
N GLY A 427 27.25 -26.16 -14.03
CA GLY A 427 27.38 -27.52 -14.53
C GLY A 427 26.72 -27.70 -15.91
N ARG A 428 27.14 -28.75 -16.63
CA ARG A 428 26.54 -29.13 -17.91
C ARG A 428 25.34 -30.05 -17.73
N GLY A 429 24.32 -29.89 -18.56
CA GLY A 429 23.13 -30.74 -18.54
C GLY A 429 23.44 -32.21 -18.81
N GLU A 430 24.42 -32.50 -19.68
CA GLU A 430 24.85 -33.89 -19.94
C GLU A 430 25.48 -34.54 -18.70
N ASP A 431 26.18 -33.76 -17.89
CA ASP A 431 26.86 -34.27 -16.69
C ASP A 431 25.85 -34.57 -15.58
N PHE A 432 24.76 -33.79 -15.49
CA PHE A 432 23.67 -34.07 -14.56
C PHE A 432 23.02 -35.43 -14.83
N LEU A 433 22.71 -35.74 -16.10
CA LEU A 433 22.06 -36.99 -16.48
C LEU A 433 22.94 -38.24 -16.26
N LYS A 434 24.25 -38.06 -16.11
CA LYS A 434 25.20 -39.13 -15.79
C LYS A 434 25.33 -39.41 -14.30
N ILE A 435 24.74 -38.58 -13.43
CA ILE A 435 24.74 -38.83 -11.99
C ILE A 435 23.90 -40.09 -11.73
N GLN A 436 24.48 -41.02 -10.96
CA GLN A 436 23.92 -42.35 -10.71
C GLN A 436 22.47 -42.31 -10.22
N ASP A 437 22.13 -41.32 -9.37
CA ASP A 437 20.78 -41.10 -8.86
C ASP A 437 20.30 -39.65 -9.06
N HIS A 438 20.37 -39.18 -10.30
CA HIS A 438 19.96 -37.82 -10.67
C HIS A 438 18.47 -37.53 -10.38
N GLN A 439 17.62 -38.55 -10.32
CA GLN A 439 16.19 -38.41 -9.99
C GLN A 439 16.01 -38.03 -8.51
N SER A 440 16.63 -38.75 -7.58
CA SER A 440 16.54 -38.41 -6.15
C SER A 440 17.15 -37.04 -5.84
N VAL A 441 18.23 -36.67 -6.53
CA VAL A 441 18.81 -35.32 -6.43
C VAL A 441 17.78 -34.28 -6.86
N LEU A 442 17.13 -34.47 -8.01
CA LEU A 442 16.12 -33.56 -8.50
C LEU A 442 14.92 -33.47 -7.55
N GLU A 443 14.38 -34.59 -7.06
CA GLU A 443 13.25 -34.60 -6.14
C GLU A 443 13.56 -33.85 -4.83
N THR A 444 14.80 -33.97 -4.34
CA THR A 444 15.24 -33.25 -3.15
C THR A 444 15.25 -31.74 -3.40
N GLU A 445 15.78 -31.31 -4.54
CA GLU A 445 15.92 -29.89 -4.88
C GLU A 445 14.59 -29.25 -5.28
N LEU A 446 13.68 -29.99 -5.91
CA LEU A 446 12.33 -29.53 -6.26
C LEU A 446 11.48 -29.16 -5.03
N LYS A 447 11.80 -29.69 -3.84
CA LYS A 447 11.11 -29.29 -2.58
C LYS A 447 11.29 -27.81 -2.24
N HIS A 448 12.31 -27.15 -2.79
CA HIS A 448 12.51 -25.71 -2.61
C HIS A 448 11.58 -24.86 -3.51
N TYR A 449 10.91 -25.49 -4.47
CA TYR A 449 9.91 -24.89 -5.34
C TYR A 449 8.50 -25.26 -4.85
N SER A 450 7.76 -24.28 -4.34
CA SER A 450 6.35 -24.47 -4.01
C SER A 450 5.50 -24.63 -5.27
N THR A 451 5.89 -23.95 -6.33
CA THR A 451 5.26 -23.94 -7.65
C THR A 451 6.28 -24.08 -8.76
N ILE A 452 5.86 -24.66 -9.87
CA ILE A 452 6.67 -24.80 -11.09
C ILE A 452 5.91 -24.16 -12.24
N THR A 453 6.51 -23.14 -12.87
CA THR A 453 5.93 -22.42 -14.00
C THR A 453 6.55 -22.92 -15.33
N PRO A 454 5.74 -23.39 -16.30
CA PRO A 454 6.21 -23.69 -17.65
C PRO A 454 6.97 -22.50 -18.27
N GLY A 455 7.96 -22.80 -19.10
CA GLY A 455 8.87 -21.86 -19.76
C GLY A 455 9.86 -21.14 -18.84
N ALA A 456 9.75 -21.28 -17.53
CA ALA A 456 10.81 -20.78 -16.66
C ALA A 456 12.06 -21.67 -16.77
N VAL A 457 13.23 -21.07 -16.53
CA VAL A 457 14.47 -21.81 -16.29
C VAL A 457 14.74 -21.81 -14.80
N ILE A 458 14.65 -22.99 -14.20
CA ILE A 458 14.97 -23.23 -12.81
C ILE A 458 16.38 -23.83 -12.71
N GLY A 459 16.95 -23.80 -11.51
CA GLY A 459 18.26 -24.38 -11.29
C GLY A 459 18.49 -24.70 -9.82
N PHE A 460 19.42 -25.59 -9.58
CA PHE A 460 19.80 -25.99 -8.24
C PHE A 460 21.26 -26.41 -8.18
N VAL A 461 21.82 -26.32 -6.98
CA VAL A 461 23.24 -26.56 -6.71
C VAL A 461 23.42 -27.97 -6.17
N TYR A 462 24.25 -28.76 -6.84
CA TYR A 462 24.64 -30.09 -6.43
C TYR A 462 26.14 -30.28 -6.62
N ASN A 463 26.84 -30.80 -5.60
CA ASN A 463 28.30 -30.98 -5.59
C ASN A 463 29.09 -29.75 -6.08
N GLY A 464 28.70 -28.56 -5.59
CA GLY A 464 29.38 -27.30 -5.91
C GLY A 464 29.10 -26.75 -7.32
N ARG A 465 28.20 -27.39 -8.08
CA ARG A 465 27.82 -26.96 -9.43
C ARG A 465 26.34 -26.66 -9.53
N ARG A 466 25.98 -25.58 -10.21
CA ARG A 466 24.59 -25.25 -10.52
C ARG A 466 24.18 -25.87 -11.84
N TYR A 467 23.13 -26.69 -11.82
CA TYR A 467 22.53 -27.27 -13.02
C TYR A 467 21.23 -26.53 -13.34
N HIS A 468 21.00 -26.27 -14.64
CA HIS A 468 19.84 -25.51 -15.10
C HIS A 468 18.89 -26.38 -15.94
N PHE A 469 17.60 -26.17 -15.74
CA PHE A 469 16.52 -26.90 -16.42
C PHE A 469 15.45 -25.93 -16.90
N GLU A 470 15.13 -26.02 -18.18
CA GLU A 470 13.97 -25.34 -18.73
C GLU A 470 12.73 -26.21 -18.48
N VAL A 471 11.70 -25.60 -17.91
CA VAL A 471 10.43 -26.26 -17.67
C VAL A 471 9.63 -26.25 -18.97
N MET A 472 9.65 -27.35 -19.72
CA MET A 472 8.99 -27.41 -21.03
C MET A 472 7.46 -27.38 -20.88
N GLU A 473 6.95 -28.25 -20.00
CA GLU A 473 5.51 -28.48 -19.84
C GLU A 473 5.21 -28.91 -18.41
N THR A 474 4.03 -28.55 -17.91
CA THR A 474 3.52 -29.01 -16.62
C THR A 474 2.09 -29.53 -16.78
N TRP A 475 1.74 -30.58 -16.04
CA TRP A 475 0.40 -31.14 -16.01
C TRP A 475 -0.09 -31.30 -14.58
N THR A 476 -1.38 -31.07 -14.40
CA THR A 476 -2.06 -31.32 -13.13
C THR A 476 -2.21 -32.82 -12.90
N GLY A 477 -2.03 -33.28 -11.67
CA GLY A 477 -2.31 -34.65 -11.28
C GLY A 477 -3.82 -34.89 -11.14
N GLY A 478 -4.30 -36.04 -11.62
CA GLY A 478 -5.69 -36.45 -11.43
C GLY A 478 -5.98 -36.70 -9.95
N GLY A 479 -6.91 -35.93 -9.37
CA GLY A 479 -7.56 -36.28 -8.12
C GLY A 479 -8.58 -37.40 -8.36
N ARG A 480 -8.82 -38.23 -7.34
CA ARG A 480 -9.90 -39.23 -7.36
C ARG A 480 -11.21 -38.54 -7.80
N GLU A 481 -11.77 -39.05 -8.90
CA GLU A 481 -12.98 -38.67 -9.66
C GLU A 481 -12.70 -38.10 -11.05
N GLY A 482 -12.37 -38.99 -12.00
CA GLY A 482 -12.64 -38.84 -13.44
C GLY A 482 -11.84 -37.81 -14.25
N GLY A 483 -11.03 -36.95 -13.64
CA GLY A 483 -10.29 -35.90 -14.36
C GLY A 483 -8.91 -36.34 -14.86
N GLY A 484 -8.75 -36.57 -16.16
CA GLY A 484 -7.45 -36.85 -16.78
C GLY A 484 -6.41 -35.72 -16.60
N ASN A 485 -5.12 -36.05 -16.79
CA ASN A 485 -4.02 -35.06 -16.74
C ASN A 485 -4.29 -33.90 -17.70
N ARG A 486 -4.36 -32.67 -17.19
CA ARG A 486 -4.53 -31.45 -18.00
C ARG A 486 -3.25 -30.63 -18.00
N LYS A 487 -2.82 -30.20 -19.18
CA LYS A 487 -1.67 -29.31 -19.33
C LYS A 487 -1.99 -27.95 -18.69
N SER A 488 -1.10 -27.47 -17.81
CA SER A 488 -1.22 -26.16 -17.18
C SER A 488 -0.33 -25.15 -17.90
N LYS A 489 -0.88 -23.96 -18.20
CA LYS A 489 -0.14 -22.84 -18.81
C LYS A 489 0.47 -21.90 -17.76
N GLU A 490 -0.15 -21.81 -16.58
CA GLU A 490 0.23 -20.92 -15.49
C GLU A 490 1.28 -21.55 -14.57
N GLY A 491 1.15 -22.85 -14.32
CA GLY A 491 2.02 -23.59 -13.42
C GLY A 491 1.25 -24.64 -12.62
N VAL A 492 2.00 -25.41 -11.84
CA VAL A 492 1.46 -26.42 -10.93
C VAL A 492 2.14 -26.32 -9.57
N ARG A 493 1.44 -26.77 -8.53
CA ARG A 493 2.02 -26.90 -7.19
C ARG A 493 2.94 -28.12 -7.16
N ALA A 494 4.18 -27.92 -6.70
CA ALA A 494 5.16 -28.97 -6.53
C ALA A 494 5.34 -29.38 -5.06
N MET A 495 5.10 -28.45 -4.13
CA MET A 495 5.10 -28.78 -2.70
C MET A 495 3.97 -29.74 -2.35
N ASP A 496 4.31 -30.76 -1.54
CA ASP A 496 3.43 -31.86 -1.13
C ASP A 496 2.75 -32.58 -2.32
N ALA A 497 3.43 -32.57 -3.47
CA ALA A 497 2.97 -33.21 -4.69
C ALA A 497 3.94 -34.28 -5.20
N ASP A 498 3.38 -35.45 -5.53
CA ASP A 498 4.08 -36.55 -6.20
C ASP A 498 4.22 -36.21 -7.69
N VAL A 499 5.07 -35.22 -7.97
CA VAL A 499 5.31 -34.75 -9.33
C VAL A 499 6.28 -35.69 -10.02
N ARG A 500 5.79 -36.41 -11.04
CA ARG A 500 6.68 -37.16 -11.92
C ARG A 500 7.51 -36.22 -12.78
N VAL A 501 8.78 -36.53 -13.00
CA VAL A 501 9.66 -35.74 -13.86
C VAL A 501 10.08 -36.57 -15.07
N GLU A 502 9.91 -36.00 -16.26
CA GLU A 502 10.44 -36.55 -17.51
C GLU A 502 11.52 -35.61 -18.08
N PHE A 503 12.67 -36.16 -18.43
CA PHE A 503 13.72 -35.41 -19.12
C PHE A 503 13.57 -35.48 -20.63
N THR A 504 13.80 -34.35 -21.28
CA THR A 504 13.95 -34.25 -22.73
C THR A 504 15.43 -34.17 -23.12
N ARG A 505 15.74 -34.16 -24.42
CA ARG A 505 17.11 -34.03 -24.92
C ARG A 505 17.75 -32.74 -24.42
N VAL A 506 19.02 -32.84 -24.00
CA VAL A 506 19.83 -31.69 -23.56
C VAL A 506 19.87 -30.63 -24.66
N LYS A 507 19.75 -29.36 -24.29
CA LYS A 507 19.91 -28.23 -25.20
C LYS A 507 21.16 -27.45 -24.83
N THR A 508 22.05 -27.30 -25.81
CA THR A 508 23.19 -26.38 -25.71
C THR A 508 22.73 -24.97 -26.05
N VAL A 509 23.01 -24.01 -25.16
CA VAL A 509 22.64 -22.60 -25.29
C VAL A 509 23.88 -21.73 -25.35
#